data_AF-A0A2L2XL95-F1
#
_entry.id   AF-A0A2L2XL95-F1
#
_cell.length_a   1.000
_cell.length_b   1.000
_cell.length_c   1.000
_cell.angle_alpha   90.00
_cell.angle_beta   90.00
_cell.angle_gamma   90.00
#
_symmetry.space_group_name_H-M   'P 1'
#
loop_
_entity.id
_entity.type
_entity.pdbx_description
1 polymer ?
#
loop_
_entity_poly.entity_id
_entity_poly.type
_entity_poly.pdbx_seq_one_letter_code
_entity_poly.pdbx_strand_id
1 'polypeptide(L)' 'MKIYECYQLVNRSLSSGDNQKLSLILEEITILFCSISLRNFIQLSTGKAALKDANHCWEF' A
#
# COMPACT_ATOMS: atom_id res chain seq x y z
N MET A 1 7.52 1.31 6.54
CA MET A 1 7.01 -0.03 6.14
C MET A 1 6.77 -0.02 4.64
N LYS A 2 7.32 -0.99 3.91
CA LYS A 2 7.09 -1.12 2.46
C LYS A 2 5.71 -1.73 2.23
N ILE A 3 5.01 -1.36 1.14
CA ILE A 3 3.67 -1.87 0.81
C ILE A 3 3.61 -3.42 0.84
N TYR A 4 4.68 -4.08 0.40
CA TYR A 4 4.79 -5.53 0.42
C TYR A 4 4.80 -6.14 1.83
N GLU A 5 5.38 -5.45 2.82
CA GLU A 5 5.39 -5.88 4.22
C GLU A 5 3.98 -5.78 4.82
N CYS A 6 3.23 -4.72 4.49
CA CYS A 6 1.82 -4.59 4.86
C CYS A 6 0.98 -5.75 4.31
N TYR A 7 1.19 -6.11 3.03
CA TYR A 7 0.50 -7.23 2.39
C TYR A 7 0.78 -8.57 3.11
N GLN A 8 2.04 -8.84 3.47
CA GLN A 8 2.36 -10.06 4.22
C GLN A 8 1.73 -10.08 5.62
N LEU A 9 1.71 -8.94 6.31
CA LEU A 9 1.09 -8.82 7.65
C LEU A 9 -0.43 -9.08 7.60
N VAL A 10 -1.12 -8.54 6.61
CA VAL A 10 -2.57 -8.77 6.42
C VAL A 10 -2.83 -10.24 6.09
N ASN A 11 -2.08 -10.83 5.16
CA ASN A 11 -2.26 -12.24 4.79
C ASN A 11 -2.00 -13.19 5.97
N ARG A 12 -0.94 -12.97 6.75
CA ARG A 12 -0.67 -13.80 7.93
C ARG A 12 -1.78 -13.72 8.97
N SER A 13 -2.38 -12.56 9.13
CA SER A 13 -3.45 -12.34 10.12
C SER A 13 -4.80 -12.87 9.65
N LEU A 14 -5.07 -12.82 8.35
CA LEU A 14 -6.18 -13.54 7.73
C LEU A 14 -6.03 -15.06 7.92
N SER A 15 -4.83 -15.60 7.67
CA SER A 15 -4.57 -17.04 7.84
C SER A 15 -4.66 -17.51 9.28
N SER A 16 -4.46 -16.64 10.28
CA SER A 16 -4.60 -17.00 11.69
C SER A 16 -6.05 -16.99 12.20
N GLY A 17 -7.01 -16.48 11.42
CA GLY A 17 -8.41 -16.36 11.84
C GLY A 17 -8.62 -15.39 13.02
N ASP A 18 -7.60 -14.59 13.35
CA ASP A 18 -7.62 -13.67 14.49
C ASP A 18 -8.09 -12.30 14.01
N ASN A 19 -9.40 -12.09 14.12
CA ASN A 19 -10.06 -10.87 13.66
C ASN A 19 -9.65 -9.63 14.46
N GLN A 20 -9.25 -9.77 15.73
CA GLN A 20 -8.75 -8.63 16.53
C GLN A 20 -7.40 -8.17 16.02
N LYS A 21 -6.49 -9.12 15.78
CA LYS A 21 -5.17 -8.83 15.20
C LYS A 21 -5.28 -8.24 13.80
N LEU A 22 -6.19 -8.76 12.97
CA LEU A 22 -6.47 -8.21 11.65
C LEU A 22 -6.97 -6.76 11.73
N SER A 23 -7.88 -6.47 12.66
CA SER A 23 -8.40 -5.11 12.86
C SER A 23 -7.28 -4.11 13.19
N LEU A 24 -6.39 -4.46 14.12
CA LEU A 24 -5.28 -3.61 14.53
C LEU A 24 -4.30 -3.33 13.37
N ILE A 25 -3.98 -4.36 12.59
CA ILE A 25 -3.09 -4.23 11.43
C ILE A 25 -3.71 -3.32 10.35
N LEU A 26 -5.01 -3.45 10.11
CA LEU A 26 -5.71 -2.59 9.16
C LEU A 26 -5.78 -1.13 9.63
N GLU A 27 -5.91 -0.91 10.94
CA GLU A 27 -5.88 0.43 11.54
C GLU A 27 -4.50 1.08 11.38
N GLU A 28 -3.41 0.35 11.69
CA GLU A 28 -2.03 0.84 11.49
C GLU A 28 -1.74 1.15 10.01
N ILE A 29 -2.21 0.31 9.08
CA ILE A 29 -2.07 0.56 7.64
C ILE A 29 -2.84 1.83 7.26
N THR A 30 -4.04 2.04 7.80
CA THR A 30 -4.84 3.24 7.53
C THR A 30 -4.14 4.49 8.03
N ILE A 31 -3.59 4.47 9.25
CA ILE A 31 -2.80 5.57 9.81
C ILE A 31 -1.56 5.84 8.96
N LEU A 32 -0.88 4.79 8.50
CA LEU A 32 0.27 4.91 7.59
C LEU A 32 -0.14 5.58 6.27
N PHE A 33 -1.27 5.18 5.68
CA PHE A 33 -1.79 5.82 4.47
C PHE A 33 -2.21 7.28 4.70
N CYS A 34 -2.81 7.59 5.85
CA CYS A 34 -3.18 8.97 6.20
C CYS A 34 -1.96 9.86 6.48
N SER A 35 -0.87 9.29 7.00
CA SER A 35 0.39 10.02 7.25
C SER A 35 1.25 10.21 6.00
N ILE A 36 1.01 9.43 4.95
CA ILE A 36 1.58 9.68 3.63
C ILE A 36 0.92 10.95 3.08
N SER A 37 1.71 12.03 2.96
CA SER A 37 1.32 13.26 2.28
C SER A 37 0.62 12.95 0.95
N LEU A 38 -0.55 13.55 0.70
CA LEU A 38 -1.31 13.42 -0.55
C LEU A 38 -0.44 13.57 -1.81
N ARG A 39 0.68 14.30 -1.71
CA ARG A 39 1.68 14.48 -2.77
C ARG A 39 2.32 13.15 -3.23
N ASN A 40 2.58 12.24 -2.29
CA ASN A 40 3.11 10.91 -2.58
C ASN A 40 2.02 9.97 -3.13
N PHE A 41 0.75 10.21 -2.76
CA PHE A 41 -0.39 9.49 -3.32
C PHE A 41 -0.64 9.86 -4.80
N ILE A 42 -0.46 11.14 -5.15
CA ILE A 42 -0.48 11.60 -6.55
C ILE A 42 0.67 10.98 -7.34
N GLN A 43 1.89 10.85 -6.78
CA GLN A 43 2.98 10.13 -7.45
C GLN A 43 2.66 8.64 -7.66
N LEU A 44 1.94 8.00 -6.73
CA LEU A 44 1.46 6.62 -6.88
C LEU A 44 0.38 6.48 -7.97
N SER A 45 -0.56 7.43 -8.08
CA SER A 45 -1.56 7.42 -9.14
C SER A 45 -0.94 7.69 -10.51
N THR A 46 0.03 8.61 -10.60
CA THR A 46 0.82 8.87 -11.81
C THR A 46 1.69 7.66 -12.17
N GLY A 47 2.35 7.02 -11.19
CA GLY A 47 3.11 5.79 -11.41
C GLY A 47 2.23 4.62 -11.88
N LYS A 48 1.00 4.50 -11.37
CA LYS A 48 0.01 3.52 -11.83
C LYS A 48 -0.50 3.83 -13.25
N ALA A 49 -0.60 5.10 -13.63
CA ALA A 49 -0.93 5.50 -14.98
C ALA A 49 0.23 5.21 -15.95
N ALA A 50 1.46 5.52 -15.56
CA ALA A 50 2.67 5.22 -16.31
C ALA A 50 2.89 3.70 -16.50
N LEU A 51 2.60 2.88 -15.48
CA LEU A 51 2.64 1.41 -15.61
C LEU A 51 1.56 0.84 -16.55
N LYS A 52 0.50 1.59 -16.83
CA LYS A 52 -0.56 1.20 -17.77
C LYS A 52 -0.34 1.76 -19.17
N ASP A 53 0.61 2.68 -19.34
CA ASP A 53 0.98 3.25 -20.62
C ASP A 53 2.16 2.44 -21.19
N ALA A 54 1.85 1.61 -22.19
CA ALA A 54 2.83 0.71 -22.83
C ALA A 54 3.98 1.45 -23.53
N ASN A 55 3.82 2.76 -23.77
CA ASN A 55 4.81 3.60 -24.43
C ASN A 55 5.52 4.56 -23.45
N HIS A 56 5.29 4.40 -22.14
CA HIS A 56 5.88 5.29 -21.16
C HIS A 56 7.41 5.13 -21.11
N CYS A 57 8.14 6.16 -21.50
CA CYS A 57 9.60 6.19 -21.47
C CYS A 57 10.04 6.76 -20.12
N TRP A 58 10.63 5.92 -19.28
CA TRP A 58 11.16 6.35 -17.98
C TRP A 58 12.52 7.02 -18.19
N GLU A 59 12.58 8.34 -18.06
CA GLU A 59 13.84 9.08 -18.00
C GLU A 59 14.33 9.13 -16.54
N PHE A 60 15.59 8.74 -16.31
CA PHE A 60 16.23 8.64 -14.99
C PHE A 60 17.21 9.78 -14.75
#